data_AF-A0A9P7K6R1-F1
#
_entry.id   AF-A0A9P7K6R1-F1
#
_cell.length_a   1.000
_cell.length_b   1.000
_cell.length_c   1.000
_cell.angle_alpha   90.00
_cell.angle_beta   90.00
_cell.angle_gamma   90.00
#
_symmetry.space_group_name_H-M   'P 1'
#
loop_
_entity.id
_entity.type
_entity.pdbx_description
1 polymer ?
#
loop_
_entity_poly.entity_id
_entity_poly.type
_entity_poly.pdbx_seq_one_letter_code
_entity_poly.pdbx_strand_id
1 'polypeptide(L)'
;MSMATTAPVQNAVSFASRKTSYKLPPTTITDKLVSQEARRSKALEEQKRRRAQRVDSSRQLDRFADMTLGMSEDDEAGGGEEQVQVAPGSVAQYASMLAQEVDPQAIVNHFVAAVPSPSSSLEHPRPQLQETEVTSIEPPATLSPNLTAKKKKKRKKGKRQNKWADWCMYAELLEMASPVDEWDDVDGLPLDLETGWVAVGPVPVGKRCLAITQAAVGTSMTPNTTLRSRLLGKVLLHRFPSSLPPLTVLDCILDANWRENGILHVLDVVKWKGQDALMQAAGSGGVTPALQN
;
A
#
# COMPACT_ATOMS: atom_id res chain seq x y z
N MET A 1 -19.73 23.64 -56.57
CA MET A 1 -18.41 23.60 -55.91
C MET A 1 -18.56 24.28 -54.56
N SER A 2 -18.83 23.50 -53.51
CA SER A 2 -19.06 24.00 -52.16
C SER A 2 -17.77 23.79 -51.36
N MET A 3 -17.16 24.88 -50.89
CA MET A 3 -15.95 24.82 -50.07
C MET A 3 -16.35 24.53 -48.62
N ALA A 4 -15.95 23.37 -48.12
CA ALA A 4 -16.10 23.00 -46.72
C ALA A 4 -15.00 23.67 -45.89
N THR A 5 -15.38 24.69 -45.14
CA THR A 5 -14.53 25.37 -44.15
C THR A 5 -14.27 24.42 -42.97
N THR A 6 -13.04 23.92 -42.88
CA THR A 6 -12.62 23.04 -41.78
C THR A 6 -12.27 23.90 -40.57
N ALA A 7 -13.03 23.79 -39.48
CA ALA A 7 -12.77 24.52 -38.25
C ALA A 7 -11.55 23.93 -37.51
N PRO A 8 -10.65 24.76 -36.93
CA PRO A 8 -9.53 24.29 -36.15
C PRO A 8 -10.01 23.72 -34.80
N VAL A 9 -9.65 22.47 -34.52
CA VAL A 9 -9.92 21.77 -33.27
C VAL A 9 -9.16 22.45 -32.13
N GLN A 10 -9.87 23.25 -31.33
CA GLN A 10 -9.35 23.88 -30.11
C GLN A 10 -9.25 22.87 -28.96
N ASN A 11 -8.28 21.94 -29.02
CA ASN A 11 -7.99 21.01 -27.92
C ASN A 11 -6.67 21.33 -27.21
N ALA A 12 -6.23 22.59 -27.23
CA ALA A 12 -5.17 23.07 -26.34
C ALA A 12 -5.75 23.32 -24.93
N VAL A 13 -6.25 22.25 -24.28
CA VAL A 13 -6.53 22.27 -22.84
C VAL A 13 -5.21 22.58 -22.16
N SER A 14 -5.10 23.79 -21.58
CA SER A 14 -3.82 24.36 -21.14
C SER A 14 -3.06 23.39 -20.22
N PHE A 15 -1.82 23.09 -20.59
CA PHE A 15 -0.92 22.22 -19.82
C PHE A 15 -0.77 22.71 -18.37
N ALA A 16 -0.87 24.03 -18.16
CA ALA A 16 -0.84 24.66 -16.84
C ALA A 16 -1.99 24.17 -15.92
N SER A 17 -3.20 23.94 -16.46
CA SER A 17 -4.35 23.43 -15.69
C SER A 17 -4.20 21.94 -15.31
N ARG A 18 -3.42 21.16 -16.07
CA ARG A 18 -3.16 19.75 -15.73
C ARG A 18 -2.18 19.61 -14.57
N LYS A 19 -1.19 20.50 -14.47
CA LYS A 19 -0.19 20.50 -13.39
C LYS A 19 -0.81 20.72 -12.01
N THR A 20 -1.92 21.47 -11.90
CA THR A 20 -2.57 21.78 -10.62
C THR A 20 -3.51 20.67 -10.11
N SER A 21 -3.98 19.80 -11.00
CA SER A 21 -4.92 18.71 -10.64
C SER A 21 -4.24 17.37 -10.35
N TYR A 22 -2.95 17.22 -10.70
CA TYR A 22 -2.23 15.98 -10.48
C TYR A 22 -1.84 15.84 -9.00
N LYS A 23 -2.38 14.81 -8.34
CA LYS A 23 -2.11 14.52 -6.93
C LYS A 23 -0.76 13.82 -6.79
N LEU A 24 0.26 14.63 -6.54
CA LEU A 24 1.60 14.15 -6.22
C LEU A 24 1.62 13.59 -4.78
N PRO A 25 2.35 12.49 -4.53
CA PRO A 25 2.47 11.96 -3.18
C PRO A 25 3.15 13.00 -2.26
N PRO A 26 2.75 13.10 -0.98
CA PRO A 26 3.11 14.23 -0.11
C PRO A 26 4.61 14.44 0.17
N THR A 27 5.47 13.51 -0.22
CA THR A 27 6.84 13.40 0.29
C THR A 27 7.95 13.56 -0.76
N THR A 28 7.63 13.63 -2.06
CA THR A 28 8.69 13.51 -3.10
C THR A 28 8.87 14.72 -3.99
N ILE A 29 7.98 15.73 -3.95
CA ILE A 29 7.99 16.82 -4.94
C ILE A 29 7.96 18.18 -4.23
N THR A 30 9.05 18.47 -3.53
CA THR A 30 9.36 19.85 -3.14
C THR A 30 10.66 20.35 -3.77
N ASP A 31 11.48 19.46 -4.34
CA ASP A 31 12.78 19.83 -4.87
C ASP A 31 12.77 19.86 -6.40
N LYS A 32 12.33 21.00 -6.96
CA LYS A 32 12.37 21.29 -8.40
C LYS A 32 13.81 21.44 -8.94
N LEU A 33 14.82 21.41 -8.06
CA LEU A 33 16.22 21.59 -8.44
C LEU A 33 16.85 20.29 -8.94
N VAL A 34 16.18 19.15 -8.77
CA VAL A 34 16.64 17.85 -9.25
C VAL A 34 15.88 17.50 -10.53
N SER A 35 16.54 16.93 -11.54
CA SER A 35 15.87 16.41 -12.73
C SER A 35 15.11 15.10 -12.45
N GLN A 36 14.06 14.80 -13.20
CA GLN A 36 13.32 13.54 -13.22
C GLN A 36 14.25 12.39 -13.55
N GLU A 37 15.20 12.59 -14.47
CA GLU A 37 16.22 11.58 -14.79
C GLU A 37 17.10 11.26 -13.57
N ALA A 38 17.57 12.27 -12.83
CA ALA A 38 18.34 12.06 -11.61
C ALA A 38 17.50 11.38 -10.51
N ARG A 39 16.21 11.74 -10.38
CA ARG A 39 15.29 11.04 -9.46
C ARG A 39 15.09 9.57 -9.85
N ARG A 40 14.93 9.28 -11.14
CA ARG A 40 14.72 7.94 -11.67
C ARG A 40 15.93 7.05 -11.48
N SER A 41 17.12 7.52 -11.87
CA SER A 41 18.37 6.77 -11.72
C SER A 41 18.63 6.40 -10.25
N LYS A 42 18.47 7.38 -9.34
CA LYS A 42 18.56 7.15 -7.89
C LYS A 42 17.53 6.15 -7.39
N ALA A 43 16.29 6.22 -7.86
CA ALA A 43 15.23 5.28 -7.46
C ALA A 43 15.54 3.85 -7.95
N LEU A 44 16.05 3.70 -9.17
CA LEU A 44 16.47 2.40 -9.71
C LEU A 44 17.67 1.83 -8.95
N GLU A 45 18.66 2.65 -8.61
CA GLU A 45 19.80 2.23 -7.80
C GLU A 45 19.36 1.76 -6.41
N GLU A 46 18.51 2.53 -5.73
CA GLU A 46 17.96 2.16 -4.43
C GLU A 46 17.14 0.87 -4.51
N GLN A 47 16.37 0.69 -5.59
CA GLN A 47 15.62 -0.53 -5.82
C GLN A 47 16.54 -1.74 -6.02
N LYS A 48 17.61 -1.61 -6.83
CA LYS A 48 18.64 -2.63 -7.01
C LYS A 48 19.31 -2.98 -5.68
N ARG A 49 19.66 -1.97 -4.88
CA ARG A 49 20.25 -2.13 -3.54
C ARG A 49 19.33 -2.91 -2.59
N ARG A 50 18.04 -2.54 -2.51
CA ARG A 50 17.06 -3.25 -1.66
C ARG A 50 16.86 -4.70 -2.10
N ARG A 51 16.86 -4.96 -3.40
CA ARG A 51 16.79 -6.33 -3.93
C ARG A 51 18.01 -7.14 -3.51
N ALA A 52 19.22 -6.59 -3.67
CA ALA A 52 20.46 -7.24 -3.26
C ALA A 52 20.47 -7.59 -1.75
N GLN A 53 20.04 -6.64 -0.90
CA GLN A 53 19.95 -6.86 0.54
C GLN A 53 18.97 -7.97 0.93
N ARG A 54 17.81 -8.06 0.26
CA ARG A 54 16.85 -9.14 0.54
C ARG A 54 17.38 -10.50 0.11
N VAL A 55 18.02 -10.58 -1.06
CA VAL A 55 18.66 -11.82 -1.53
C VAL A 55 19.76 -12.26 -0.57
N ASP A 56 20.60 -11.34 -0.11
CA ASP A 56 21.65 -11.63 0.87
C ASP A 56 21.05 -12.10 2.22
N SER A 57 20.02 -11.43 2.72
CA SER A 57 19.33 -11.89 3.95
C SER A 57 18.69 -13.27 3.80
N SER A 58 18.19 -13.61 2.61
CA SER A 58 17.60 -14.93 2.35
C SER A 58 18.69 -16.02 2.31
N ARG A 59 19.86 -15.72 1.73
CA ARG A 59 21.01 -16.64 1.71
C ARG A 59 21.63 -16.83 3.08
N GLN A 60 21.67 -15.78 3.89
CA GLN A 60 22.16 -15.88 5.27
C GLN A 60 21.30 -16.84 6.09
N LEU A 61 19.96 -16.76 5.97
CA LEU A 61 19.06 -17.71 6.63
C LEU A 61 19.30 -19.15 6.19
N ASP A 62 19.57 -19.38 4.92
CA ASP A 62 19.90 -20.71 4.37
C ASP A 62 21.22 -21.23 4.95
N ARG A 63 22.23 -20.35 5.07
CA ARG A 63 23.50 -20.70 5.73
C ARG A 63 23.34 -21.01 7.23
N PHE A 64 22.39 -20.37 7.91
CA PHE A 64 22.04 -20.72 9.29
C PHE A 64 21.25 -22.04 9.38
N ALA A 65 20.46 -22.38 8.37
CA ALA A 65 19.76 -23.67 8.31
C ALA A 65 20.76 -24.84 8.19
N ASP A 66 21.83 -24.67 7.41
CA ASP A 66 22.90 -25.67 7.26
C ASP A 66 23.84 -25.77 8.48
N MET A 67 23.76 -24.82 9.41
CA MET A 67 24.44 -24.88 10.72
C MET A 67 23.54 -25.46 11.82
N THR A 68 22.44 -26.15 11.46
CA THR A 68 21.74 -26.98 12.44
C THR A 68 22.67 -28.11 12.86
N LEU A 69 23.36 -27.87 13.99
CA LEU A 69 24.09 -28.80 14.85
C LEU A 69 23.92 -30.25 14.40
N GLY A 70 24.74 -30.66 13.43
CA GLY A 70 25.01 -32.07 13.23
C GLY A 70 25.39 -32.57 14.60
N MET A 71 24.55 -33.45 15.16
CA MET A 71 24.83 -34.20 16.37
C MET A 71 26.29 -34.61 16.25
N SER A 72 27.17 -34.11 17.12
CA SER A 72 28.55 -34.54 17.12
C SER A 72 28.52 -36.01 17.48
N GLU A 73 28.49 -36.84 16.45
CA GLU A 73 28.57 -38.29 16.47
C GLU A 73 30.04 -38.62 16.74
N ASP A 74 30.49 -38.33 17.97
CA ASP A 74 31.79 -38.73 18.49
C ASP A 74 31.66 -39.00 19.99
N ASP A 75 30.95 -40.09 20.31
CA ASP A 75 31.02 -40.77 21.61
C ASP A 75 31.23 -42.27 21.34
N GLU A 76 32.43 -42.64 20.90
CA GLU A 76 32.89 -44.02 21.00
C GLU A 76 33.72 -44.22 22.27
N ALA A 77 33.19 -45.09 23.14
CA ALA A 77 33.84 -45.90 24.17
C ALA A 77 33.93 -45.41 25.63
N GLY A 78 33.02 -45.92 26.47
CA GLY A 78 33.22 -46.04 27.92
C GLY A 78 31.95 -46.40 28.69
N GLY A 79 31.71 -47.70 28.91
CA GLY A 79 30.45 -48.23 29.44
C GLY A 79 30.02 -47.74 30.83
N GLY A 80 28.70 -47.71 31.04
CA GLY A 80 28.05 -47.44 32.31
C GLY A 80 26.60 -47.06 32.10
N GLU A 81 25.69 -47.95 32.46
CA GLU A 81 24.24 -47.86 32.27
C GLU A 81 23.62 -46.69 33.05
N GLU A 82 23.16 -45.62 32.37
CA GLU A 82 22.00 -44.83 32.82
C GLU A 82 21.39 -44.03 31.65
N GLN A 83 20.23 -44.47 31.16
CA GLN A 83 19.47 -43.80 30.10
C GLN A 83 18.85 -42.49 30.64
N VAL A 84 19.39 -41.34 30.23
CA VAL A 84 18.67 -40.06 30.34
C VAL A 84 18.27 -39.59 28.95
N GLN A 85 17.00 -39.83 28.59
CA GLN A 85 16.37 -39.31 27.37
C GLN A 85 16.22 -37.79 27.47
N VAL A 86 17.19 -37.03 26.94
CA VAL A 86 17.02 -35.58 26.77
C VAL A 86 16.31 -35.34 25.44
N ALA A 87 14.98 -35.28 25.50
CA ALA A 87 14.14 -34.92 24.37
C ALA A 87 14.52 -33.51 23.86
N PRO A 88 14.62 -33.29 22.53
CA PRO A 88 14.88 -31.97 21.97
C PRO A 88 13.83 -30.99 22.49
N GLY A 89 14.28 -29.89 23.07
CA GLY A 89 13.46 -28.86 23.72
C GLY A 89 12.29 -28.43 22.85
N SER A 90 11.14 -29.07 23.11
CA SER A 90 9.92 -28.88 22.36
C SER A 90 9.38 -27.48 22.63
N VAL A 91 9.18 -26.72 21.56
CA VAL A 91 8.45 -25.44 21.56
C VAL A 91 7.01 -25.61 22.10
N ALA A 92 6.53 -26.86 22.29
CA ALA A 92 5.26 -27.17 22.92
C ALA A 92 5.10 -26.58 24.34
N GLN A 93 6.17 -26.39 25.11
CA GLN A 93 6.04 -25.78 26.45
C GLN A 93 5.51 -24.35 26.41
N TYR A 94 5.76 -23.60 25.33
CA TYR A 94 5.20 -22.25 25.16
C TYR A 94 3.76 -22.26 24.65
N ALA A 95 3.29 -23.35 24.02
CA ALA A 95 1.90 -23.49 23.59
C ALA A 95 0.93 -23.54 24.77
N SER A 96 1.36 -24.13 25.90
CA SER A 96 0.59 -24.17 27.16
C SER A 96 0.35 -22.81 27.81
N MET A 97 1.17 -21.78 27.51
CA MET A 97 0.95 -20.43 28.05
C MET A 97 -0.06 -19.60 27.25
N LEU A 98 -0.46 -20.05 26.05
CA LEU A 98 -1.42 -19.36 25.19
C LEU A 98 -2.85 -19.90 25.31
N ALA A 99 -3.02 -21.07 25.94
CA ALA A 99 -4.32 -21.63 26.26
C ALA A 99 -4.85 -21.05 27.59
N GLN A 100 -4.96 -19.73 27.69
CA GLN A 100 -5.81 -19.14 28.73
C GLN A 100 -7.25 -19.20 28.20
N GLU A 101 -7.97 -20.24 28.57
CA GLU A 101 -9.39 -20.39 28.29
C GLU A 101 -10.13 -19.17 28.86
N VAL A 102 -10.71 -18.38 27.97
CA VAL A 102 -11.68 -17.35 28.34
C VAL A 102 -13.00 -18.07 28.52
N ASP A 103 -13.46 -18.13 29.78
CA ASP A 103 -14.74 -18.72 30.17
C ASP A 103 -15.91 -18.12 29.35
N PRO A 104 -16.60 -18.91 28.51
CA PRO A 104 -17.73 -18.45 27.70
C PRO A 104 -18.94 -17.99 28.53
N GLN A 105 -18.99 -18.28 29.83
CA GLN A 105 -20.14 -17.95 30.68
C GLN A 105 -20.13 -16.50 31.21
N ALA A 106 -19.03 -15.75 31.08
CA ALA A 106 -18.92 -14.38 31.59
C ALA A 106 -19.55 -13.30 30.67
N ILE A 107 -20.15 -13.66 29.52
CA ILE A 107 -20.71 -12.69 28.55
C ILE A 107 -22.25 -12.61 28.59
N VAL A 108 -22.94 -13.40 29.43
CA VAL A 108 -24.41 -13.54 29.34
C VAL A 108 -25.22 -12.45 30.05
N ASN A 109 -24.65 -11.61 30.92
CA ASN A 109 -25.45 -10.71 31.78
C ASN A 109 -25.37 -9.21 31.44
N HIS A 110 -25.54 -8.81 30.17
CA HIS A 110 -25.76 -7.38 29.84
C HIS A 110 -26.72 -7.10 28.66
N PHE A 111 -27.80 -7.87 28.51
CA PHE A 111 -28.94 -7.45 27.68
C PHE A 111 -30.26 -7.61 28.43
N VAL A 112 -30.69 -6.51 29.06
CA VAL A 112 -32.02 -6.35 29.64
C VAL A 112 -32.87 -5.47 28.73
N ALA A 113 -34.07 -5.98 28.46
CA ALA A 113 -35.32 -5.31 28.08
C ALA A 113 -35.45 -4.65 26.69
N ALA A 114 -36.25 -5.34 25.87
CA ALA A 114 -37.05 -4.78 24.80
C ALA A 114 -38.13 -3.82 25.34
N VAL A 115 -38.36 -2.71 24.63
CA VAL A 115 -39.53 -1.82 24.75
C VAL A 115 -39.93 -1.40 23.33
N PRO A 116 -41.24 -1.33 23.00
CA PRO A 116 -41.72 -1.33 21.62
C PRO A 116 -41.74 0.05 20.95
N SER A 117 -41.77 0.02 19.62
CA SER A 117 -41.87 1.16 18.72
C SER A 117 -43.14 2.00 18.92
N PRO A 118 -43.05 3.32 18.70
CA PRO A 118 -44.12 4.03 18.00
C PRO A 118 -43.60 4.79 16.78
N SER A 119 -44.41 4.78 15.72
CA SER A 119 -44.24 5.60 14.53
C SER A 119 -44.47 7.08 14.85
N SER A 120 -43.61 7.96 14.36
CA SER A 120 -44.00 9.33 14.04
C SER A 120 -43.01 9.95 13.05
N SER A 121 -43.56 10.34 11.92
CA SER A 121 -43.04 11.22 10.88
C SER A 121 -42.49 12.52 11.48
N LEU A 122 -41.30 12.97 11.08
CA LEU A 122 -40.86 14.36 11.28
C LEU A 122 -39.83 14.78 10.21
N GLU A 123 -40.02 16.01 9.77
CA GLU A 123 -39.41 16.69 8.64
C GLU A 123 -37.93 17.05 8.84
N HIS A 124 -37.21 17.20 7.72
CA HIS A 124 -35.84 17.70 7.66
C HIS A 124 -35.80 19.24 7.77
N PRO A 125 -34.98 19.83 8.65
CA PRO A 125 -34.53 21.20 8.48
C PRO A 125 -33.22 21.26 7.67
N ARG A 126 -33.31 22.06 6.63
CA ARG A 126 -32.25 22.57 5.73
C ARG A 126 -31.20 23.37 6.53
N PRO A 127 -29.89 23.13 6.38
CA PRO A 127 -28.87 23.98 7.01
C PRO A 127 -28.70 25.29 6.23
N GLN A 128 -28.96 26.42 6.89
CA GLN A 128 -28.55 27.75 6.44
C GLN A 128 -27.07 28.00 6.79
N LEU A 129 -26.34 28.49 5.80
CA LEU A 129 -25.03 29.12 5.95
C LEU A 129 -25.21 30.48 6.63
N GLN A 130 -24.45 30.74 7.68
CA GLN A 130 -24.19 32.10 8.16
C GLN A 130 -22.69 32.34 8.20
N GLU A 131 -22.29 33.38 7.48
CA GLU A 131 -20.99 34.02 7.53
C GLU A 131 -20.75 34.58 8.94
N THR A 132 -19.57 34.33 9.50
CA THR A 132 -19.09 35.06 10.67
C THR A 132 -17.86 35.86 10.28
N GLU A 133 -18.04 37.16 10.38
CA GLU A 133 -17.09 38.24 10.22
C GLU A 133 -15.93 38.19 11.22
N VAL A 134 -14.88 38.88 10.78
CA VAL A 134 -13.58 39.12 11.40
C VAL A 134 -13.70 40.05 12.61
N THR A 135 -13.03 39.74 13.72
CA THR A 135 -12.58 40.79 14.65
C THR A 135 -11.24 40.42 15.30
N SER A 136 -10.27 41.30 15.10
CA SER A 136 -8.90 41.30 15.62
C SER A 136 -8.87 41.91 17.02
N ILE A 137 -8.21 41.25 17.99
CA ILE A 137 -7.81 41.88 19.27
C ILE A 137 -6.41 41.35 19.68
N GLU A 138 -5.52 42.29 19.96
CA GLU A 138 -4.14 42.17 20.47
C GLU A 138 -4.06 41.68 21.94
N PRO A 139 -2.89 41.22 22.43
CA PRO A 139 -2.76 40.60 23.76
C PRO A 139 -2.18 41.55 24.82
N PRO A 140 -2.51 41.36 26.12
CA PRO A 140 -1.67 41.86 27.20
C PRO A 140 -0.83 40.75 27.84
N ALA A 141 0.46 41.06 27.98
CA ALA A 141 1.46 40.30 28.70
C ALA A 141 1.17 40.26 30.21
N THR A 142 1.33 39.09 30.84
CA THR A 142 1.59 39.01 32.28
C THR A 142 2.53 37.84 32.61
N LEU A 143 3.39 38.12 33.58
CA LEU A 143 4.57 37.37 34.00
C LEU A 143 4.22 36.19 34.92
N SER A 144 5.09 35.18 34.85
CA SER A 144 5.13 33.93 35.64
C SER A 144 5.27 34.13 37.16
N PRO A 145 4.96 33.09 37.97
CA PRO A 145 6.09 32.37 38.57
C PRO A 145 5.96 30.83 38.65
N ASN A 146 7.16 30.24 38.78
CA ASN A 146 7.53 28.83 38.88
C ASN A 146 6.71 27.96 39.84
N LEU A 147 6.23 26.81 39.36
CA LEU A 147 6.17 25.57 40.15
C LEU A 147 6.61 24.37 39.29
N THR A 148 7.64 23.70 39.80
CA THR A 148 8.38 22.58 39.24
C THR A 148 7.58 21.27 39.29
N ALA A 149 6.58 21.14 38.43
CA ALA A 149 5.90 19.86 38.21
C ALA A 149 6.67 19.03 37.16
N LYS A 150 7.23 17.89 37.58
CA LYS A 150 7.85 16.87 36.70
C LYS A 150 6.82 16.39 35.66
N LYS A 151 6.79 17.05 34.50
CA LYS A 151 5.96 16.68 33.34
C LYS A 151 6.44 15.35 32.79
N LYS A 152 5.78 14.25 33.18
CA LYS A 152 5.84 12.98 32.45
C LYS A 152 5.50 13.26 31.00
N LYS A 153 6.51 13.25 30.11
CA LYS A 153 6.34 13.37 28.65
C LYS A 153 5.37 12.26 28.20
N LYS A 154 4.08 12.58 28.11
CA LYS A 154 3.11 11.76 27.39
C LYS A 154 3.61 11.68 25.96
N ARG A 155 4.29 10.58 25.61
CA ARG A 155 4.67 10.28 24.23
C ARG A 155 3.39 10.35 23.42
N LYS A 156 3.23 11.40 22.59
CA LYS A 156 2.10 11.52 21.67
C LYS A 156 2.09 10.23 20.87
N LYS A 157 1.09 9.39 21.11
CA LYS A 157 0.92 8.12 20.40
C LYS A 157 0.68 8.50 18.95
N GLY A 158 1.74 8.46 18.14
CA GLY A 158 1.68 8.82 16.73
C GLY A 158 0.53 8.04 16.10
N LYS A 159 -0.32 8.74 15.36
CA LYS A 159 -1.44 8.13 14.65
C LYS A 159 -0.84 7.10 13.71
N ARG A 160 -0.97 5.80 14.03
CA ARG A 160 -0.45 4.72 13.18
C ARG A 160 -1.08 4.91 11.81
N GLN A 161 -0.24 5.21 10.82
CA GLN A 161 -0.70 5.30 9.45
C GLN A 161 -1.34 3.95 9.08
N ASN A 162 -2.42 4.02 8.32
CA ASN A 162 -3.12 2.82 7.89
C ASN A 162 -2.15 1.97 7.08
N LYS A 163 -2.02 0.68 7.42
CA LYS A 163 -1.06 -0.24 6.79
C LYS A 163 -1.22 -0.36 5.26
N TRP A 164 -2.38 0.03 4.74
CA TRP A 164 -2.74 -0.01 3.33
C TRP A 164 -2.69 1.35 2.63
N ALA A 165 -2.37 2.42 3.34
CA ALA A 165 -2.16 3.72 2.73
C ALA A 165 -0.80 3.75 2.03
N ASP A 166 -0.73 4.42 0.88
CA ASP A 166 0.51 4.70 0.13
C ASP A 166 1.33 3.46 -0.25
N TRP A 167 0.64 2.34 -0.48
CA TRP A 167 1.26 1.07 -0.86
C TRP A 167 1.59 0.95 -2.35
N CYS A 168 0.84 1.62 -3.23
CA CYS A 168 1.09 1.57 -4.68
C CYS A 168 2.07 2.65 -5.13
N MET A 169 2.83 2.38 -6.19
CA MET A 169 3.71 3.36 -6.82
C MET A 169 2.94 4.52 -7.46
N TYR A 170 3.38 5.75 -7.18
CA TYR A 170 2.87 6.96 -7.81
C TYR A 170 3.72 7.24 -9.04
N ALA A 171 3.08 7.51 -10.18
CA ALA A 171 3.79 8.09 -11.31
C ALA A 171 3.96 9.58 -11.05
N GLU A 172 5.10 10.11 -11.47
CA GLU A 172 5.31 11.55 -11.61
C GLU A 172 4.71 12.00 -12.94
N LEU A 173 4.34 13.29 -13.05
CA LEU A 173 3.90 13.85 -14.32
C LEU A 173 5.10 13.88 -15.27
N LEU A 174 4.98 13.23 -16.42
CA LEU A 174 6.01 13.30 -17.46
C LEU A 174 6.11 14.73 -17.97
N GLU A 175 7.23 15.39 -17.70
CA GLU A 175 7.49 16.75 -18.18
C GLU A 175 7.87 16.68 -19.65
N MET A 176 7.12 17.40 -20.49
CA MET A 176 7.48 17.57 -21.89
C MET A 176 8.16 18.92 -22.02
N ALA A 177 9.31 18.94 -22.70
CA ALA A 177 10.02 20.17 -23.00
C ALA A 177 9.06 21.17 -23.67
N SER A 178 9.00 22.39 -23.13
CA SER A 178 8.29 23.47 -23.77
C SER A 178 9.09 23.88 -25.02
N PRO A 179 8.47 24.03 -26.19
CA PRO A 179 9.18 24.42 -27.41
C PRO A 179 9.78 25.84 -27.37
N VAL A 180 9.58 26.58 -26.26
CA VAL A 180 10.01 27.98 -26.11
C VAL A 180 11.36 28.10 -25.42
N ASP A 181 11.82 27.07 -24.70
CA ASP A 181 13.08 27.07 -23.94
C ASP A 181 14.06 26.08 -24.59
N GLU A 182 14.50 26.40 -25.80
CA GLU A 182 15.33 25.55 -26.67
C GLU A 182 16.81 25.47 -26.23
N TRP A 183 17.19 26.15 -25.14
CA TRP A 183 18.58 26.39 -24.75
C TRP A 183 18.95 25.90 -23.34
N ASP A 184 17.99 25.42 -22.56
CA ASP A 184 18.29 24.79 -21.28
C ASP A 184 18.30 23.28 -21.47
N ASP A 185 19.25 22.57 -20.84
CA ASP A 185 19.27 21.11 -20.68
C ASP A 185 18.08 20.67 -19.79
N VAL A 186 16.86 20.98 -20.25
CA VAL A 186 15.62 20.78 -19.50
C VAL A 186 15.25 19.31 -19.58
N ASP A 187 15.26 18.70 -18.40
CA ASP A 187 14.54 17.49 -17.99
C ASP A 187 13.39 17.12 -18.96
N GLY A 188 13.72 16.26 -19.92
CA GLY A 188 12.89 15.97 -21.07
C GLY A 188 12.40 14.52 -21.12
N LEU A 189 11.89 14.13 -22.29
CA LEU A 189 11.55 12.73 -22.53
C LEU A 189 12.82 11.87 -22.39
N PRO A 190 12.75 10.71 -21.71
CA PRO A 190 13.88 9.79 -21.60
C PRO A 190 14.43 9.42 -22.97
N LEU A 191 15.76 9.41 -23.13
CA LEU A 191 16.41 9.01 -24.39
C LEU A 191 16.06 7.57 -24.80
N ASP A 192 15.77 6.72 -23.82
CA ASP A 192 15.41 5.31 -23.99
C ASP A 192 13.90 5.06 -24.05
N LEU A 193 13.07 6.08 -24.33
CA LEU A 193 11.60 5.97 -24.29
C LEU A 193 11.05 4.82 -25.15
N GLU A 194 11.67 4.51 -26.29
CA GLU A 194 11.20 3.45 -27.19
C GLU A 194 11.58 2.03 -26.71
N THR A 195 12.66 1.89 -25.96
CA THR A 195 13.25 0.58 -25.63
C THR A 195 13.15 0.23 -24.15
N GLY A 196 13.24 1.23 -23.27
CA GLY A 196 13.23 1.09 -21.82
C GLY A 196 11.86 1.32 -21.17
N TRP A 197 10.87 1.81 -21.93
CA TRP A 197 9.57 2.20 -21.39
C TRP A 197 8.41 1.46 -22.05
N VAL A 198 7.42 1.12 -21.23
CA VAL A 198 6.15 0.56 -21.69
C VAL A 198 5.04 1.53 -21.28
N ALA A 199 4.33 2.05 -22.28
CA ALA A 199 3.14 2.84 -22.05
C ALA A 199 1.95 1.92 -21.78
N VAL A 200 1.25 2.14 -20.67
CA VAL A 200 -0.02 1.47 -20.37
C VAL A 200 -1.15 2.43 -20.75
N GLY A 201 -1.84 2.15 -21.86
CA GLY A 201 -2.93 3.02 -22.33
C GLY A 201 -3.82 2.38 -23.40
N PRO A 202 -5.10 2.83 -23.51
CA PRO A 202 -5.71 3.94 -22.78
C PRO A 202 -6.06 3.59 -21.33
N VAL A 203 -5.81 4.54 -20.41
CA VAL A 203 -6.15 4.37 -18.98
C VAL A 203 -7.63 4.70 -18.78
N PRO A 204 -8.45 3.77 -18.25
CA PRO A 204 -9.88 3.99 -18.09
C PRO A 204 -10.16 5.06 -17.03
N VAL A 205 -11.27 5.78 -17.20
CA VAL A 205 -11.76 6.72 -16.20
C VAL A 205 -12.27 5.93 -15.00
N GLY A 206 -11.74 6.22 -13.81
CA GLY A 206 -12.12 5.49 -12.62
C GLY A 206 -11.38 5.91 -11.36
N LYS A 207 -11.57 5.15 -10.29
CA LYS A 207 -10.90 5.36 -9.00
C LYS A 207 -9.80 4.33 -8.81
N ARG A 208 -8.54 4.79 -8.75
CA ARG A 208 -7.41 3.92 -8.42
C ARG A 208 -7.53 3.35 -7.01
N CYS A 209 -7.39 2.04 -6.87
CA CYS A 209 -7.64 1.30 -5.64
C CYS A 209 -6.73 0.07 -5.53
N LEU A 210 -6.65 -0.48 -4.32
CA LEU A 210 -6.01 -1.75 -4.03
C LEU A 210 -7.06 -2.84 -3.92
N ALA A 211 -6.94 -3.90 -4.70
CA ALA A 211 -7.71 -5.12 -4.49
C ALA A 211 -6.91 -6.07 -3.60
N ILE A 212 -7.49 -6.46 -2.46
CA ILE A 212 -6.80 -7.27 -1.45
C ILE A 212 -7.64 -8.50 -1.15
N THR A 213 -7.08 -9.67 -1.45
CA THR A 213 -7.67 -10.97 -1.15
C THR A 213 -7.09 -11.53 0.15
N GLN A 214 -7.94 -11.85 1.10
CA GLN A 214 -7.56 -12.41 2.39
C GLN A 214 -7.47 -13.94 2.33
N ALA A 215 -6.71 -14.54 3.23
CA ALA A 215 -6.76 -15.99 3.43
C ALA A 215 -8.19 -16.39 3.80
N ALA A 216 -8.74 -17.38 3.08
CA ALA A 216 -10.00 -17.98 3.47
C ALA A 216 -9.78 -18.72 4.80
N VAL A 217 -10.43 -18.25 5.85
CA VAL A 217 -10.42 -18.94 7.14
C VAL A 217 -11.63 -19.87 7.12
N GLY A 218 -11.43 -21.11 6.68
CA GLY A 218 -12.45 -22.16 6.60
C GLY A 218 -12.75 -22.65 5.18
N THR A 219 -13.45 -23.80 5.09
CA THR A 219 -13.82 -24.50 3.85
C THR A 219 -14.96 -23.86 3.06
N SER A 220 -15.61 -22.81 3.59
CA SER A 220 -16.70 -22.13 2.90
C SER A 220 -16.18 -20.98 2.02
N MET A 221 -16.68 -20.89 0.77
CA MET A 221 -16.43 -19.81 -0.20
C MET A 221 -16.96 -18.46 0.32
N THR A 222 -16.33 -17.94 1.35
CA THR A 222 -16.66 -16.62 1.90
C THR A 222 -16.02 -15.53 1.05
N PRO A 223 -16.71 -14.40 0.84
CA PRO A 223 -16.17 -13.28 0.07
C PRO A 223 -14.88 -12.80 0.71
N ASN A 224 -13.77 -12.96 -0.01
CA ASN A 224 -12.43 -12.80 0.53
C ASN A 224 -11.72 -11.53 0.04
N THR A 225 -12.32 -10.78 -0.90
CA THR A 225 -11.66 -9.67 -1.58
C THR A 225 -12.27 -8.34 -1.19
N THR A 226 -11.43 -7.36 -0.85
CA THR A 226 -11.85 -5.99 -0.50
C THR A 226 -11.17 -4.99 -1.40
N LEU A 227 -11.86 -3.90 -1.78
CA LEU A 227 -11.22 -2.77 -2.45
C LEU A 227 -10.92 -1.67 -1.43
N ARG A 228 -9.69 -1.16 -1.45
CA ARG A 228 -9.25 -0.08 -0.56
C ARG A 228 -8.71 1.10 -1.36
N SER A 229 -8.94 2.30 -0.83
CA SER A 229 -8.36 3.53 -1.35
C SER A 229 -6.85 3.47 -1.17
N ARG A 230 -6.13 3.77 -2.25
CA ARG A 230 -4.67 3.85 -2.24
C ARG A 230 -4.12 4.90 -1.27
N LEU A 231 -4.73 6.09 -1.24
CA LEU A 231 -4.22 7.23 -0.46
C LEU A 231 -4.49 7.09 1.03
N LEU A 232 -5.69 6.62 1.41
CA LEU A 232 -6.10 6.59 2.83
C LEU A 232 -6.15 5.17 3.42
N GLY A 233 -6.02 4.14 2.58
CA GLY A 233 -6.25 2.73 2.96
C GLY A 233 -7.69 2.43 3.40
N LYS A 234 -8.62 3.38 3.22
CA LYS A 234 -10.03 3.25 3.59
C LYS A 234 -10.72 2.25 2.66
N VAL A 235 -11.66 1.48 3.17
CA VAL A 235 -12.45 0.54 2.35
C VAL A 235 -13.30 1.36 1.37
N LEU A 236 -13.19 1.05 0.08
CA LEU A 236 -14.01 1.62 -0.99
C LEU A 236 -15.19 0.70 -1.30
N LEU A 237 -14.92 -0.60 -1.34
CA LEU A 237 -15.92 -1.65 -1.52
C LEU A 237 -15.70 -2.72 -0.45
N HIS A 238 -16.79 -3.09 0.23
CA HIS A 238 -16.79 -4.19 1.20
C HIS A 238 -16.44 -5.53 0.54
N ARG A 239 -16.34 -6.59 1.35
CA ARG A 239 -15.95 -7.90 0.87
C ARG A 239 -16.90 -8.40 -0.23
N PHE A 240 -16.32 -8.83 -1.34
CA PHE A 240 -17.04 -9.46 -2.45
C PHE A 240 -16.31 -10.76 -2.86
N PRO A 241 -17.03 -11.73 -3.44
CA PRO A 241 -16.41 -12.95 -3.94
C PRO A 241 -15.56 -12.64 -5.17
N SER A 242 -14.38 -13.25 -5.26
CA SER A 242 -13.56 -13.18 -6.47
C SER A 242 -12.86 -14.52 -6.70
N SER A 243 -12.49 -14.76 -7.95
CA SER A 243 -11.65 -15.91 -8.34
C SER A 243 -10.16 -15.68 -8.05
N LEU A 244 -9.78 -14.55 -7.45
CA LEU A 244 -8.38 -14.26 -7.14
C LEU A 244 -7.87 -15.22 -6.08
N PRO A 245 -6.61 -15.69 -6.21
CA PRO A 245 -6.03 -16.52 -5.18
C PRO A 245 -5.94 -15.79 -3.83
N PRO A 246 -5.98 -16.52 -2.70
CA PRO A 246 -5.77 -15.93 -1.38
C PRO A 246 -4.44 -15.18 -1.28
N LEU A 247 -4.40 -14.18 -0.40
CA LEU A 247 -3.19 -13.39 -0.13
C LEU A 247 -2.62 -12.66 -1.37
N THR A 248 -3.51 -12.26 -2.28
CA THR A 248 -3.20 -11.48 -3.48
C THR A 248 -3.47 -9.99 -3.22
N VAL A 249 -2.59 -9.13 -3.74
CA VAL A 249 -2.72 -7.66 -3.70
C VAL A 249 -2.45 -7.11 -5.09
N LEU A 250 -3.44 -6.41 -5.66
CA LEU A 250 -3.38 -5.80 -6.99
C LEU A 250 -3.56 -4.29 -6.90
N ASP A 251 -2.84 -3.55 -7.73
CA ASP A 251 -3.12 -2.13 -8.02
C ASP A 251 -4.09 -2.07 -9.19
N CYS A 252 -5.25 -1.46 -8.99
CA CYS A 252 -6.35 -1.49 -9.95
C CYS A 252 -6.96 -0.10 -10.14
N ILE A 253 -7.75 0.04 -11.20
CA ILE A 253 -8.69 1.14 -11.41
C ILE A 253 -10.10 0.56 -11.36
N LEU A 254 -10.87 0.98 -10.36
CA LEU A 254 -12.31 0.72 -10.31
C LEU A 254 -12.98 1.61 -11.36
N ASP A 255 -13.59 0.98 -12.37
CA ASP A 255 -14.23 1.66 -13.50
C ASP A 255 -15.29 2.68 -13.05
N ALA A 256 -15.50 3.76 -13.80
CA ALA A 256 -16.53 4.75 -13.47
C ALA A 256 -17.94 4.12 -13.39
N ASN A 257 -18.23 3.16 -14.27
CA ASN A 257 -19.52 2.47 -14.37
C ASN A 257 -19.49 1.09 -13.68
N TRP A 258 -18.60 0.89 -12.70
CA TRP A 258 -18.42 -0.39 -12.00
C TRP A 258 -19.71 -0.96 -11.39
N ARG A 259 -20.70 -0.13 -11.07
CA ARG A 259 -22.00 -0.57 -10.55
C ARG A 259 -22.84 -1.32 -11.59
N GLU A 260 -22.63 -1.01 -12.87
CA GLU A 260 -23.37 -1.58 -13.99
C GLU A 260 -22.58 -2.72 -14.64
N ASN A 261 -21.28 -2.51 -14.87
CA ASN A 261 -20.44 -3.46 -15.60
C ASN A 261 -19.64 -4.42 -14.67
N GLY A 262 -19.46 -4.09 -13.40
CA GLY A 262 -18.66 -4.87 -12.46
C GLY A 262 -17.16 -4.91 -12.78
N ILE A 263 -16.66 -4.01 -13.63
CA ILE A 263 -15.29 -4.08 -14.16
C ILE A 263 -14.29 -3.45 -13.19
N LEU A 264 -13.19 -4.17 -12.99
CA LEU A 264 -12.01 -3.73 -12.28
C LEU A 264 -10.79 -3.91 -13.19
N HIS A 265 -10.18 -2.81 -13.61
CA HIS A 265 -9.01 -2.83 -14.49
C HIS A 265 -7.76 -3.02 -13.66
N VAL A 266 -6.99 -4.08 -13.92
CA VAL A 266 -5.74 -4.36 -13.19
C VAL A 266 -4.59 -3.59 -13.85
N LEU A 267 -3.85 -2.81 -13.07
CA LEU A 267 -2.66 -2.07 -13.52
C LEU A 267 -1.38 -2.83 -13.19
N ASP A 268 -1.26 -3.35 -11.97
CA ASP A 268 -0.05 -4.00 -11.49
C ASP A 268 -0.36 -5.06 -10.43
N VAL A 269 0.53 -6.04 -10.32
CA VAL A 269 0.47 -7.10 -9.31
C VAL A 269 1.51 -6.77 -8.24
N VAL A 270 1.07 -6.42 -7.04
CA VAL A 270 1.99 -6.17 -5.92
C VAL A 270 2.37 -7.49 -5.25
N LYS A 271 1.36 -8.35 -5.03
CA LYS A 271 1.50 -9.62 -4.34
C LYS A 271 0.62 -10.67 -4.99
N TRP A 272 1.14 -11.86 -5.23
CA TRP A 272 0.40 -12.98 -5.81
C TRP A 272 0.55 -14.21 -4.94
N LYS A 273 -0.55 -14.78 -4.46
CA LYS A 273 -0.54 -16.00 -3.62
C LYS A 273 0.41 -15.92 -2.41
N GLY A 274 0.50 -14.78 -1.76
CA GLY A 274 1.41 -14.62 -0.62
C GLY A 274 2.86 -14.29 -0.99
N GLN A 275 3.23 -14.29 -2.28
CA GLN A 275 4.56 -13.94 -2.77
C GLN A 275 4.59 -12.53 -3.36
N ASP A 276 5.64 -11.76 -3.05
CA ASP A 276 5.79 -10.42 -3.59
C ASP A 276 6.23 -10.50 -5.06
N ALA A 277 5.44 -9.93 -5.97
CA ALA A 277 5.71 -10.03 -7.42
C ALA A 277 7.03 -9.35 -7.81
N LEU A 278 7.43 -8.31 -7.06
CA LEU A 278 8.71 -7.63 -7.17
C LEU A 278 9.94 -8.56 -7.01
N MET A 279 9.80 -9.74 -6.40
CA MET A 279 10.88 -10.73 -6.31
C MET A 279 11.01 -11.62 -7.55
N GLN A 280 9.93 -11.89 -8.29
CA GLN A 280 9.95 -12.89 -9.36
C GLN A 280 10.78 -12.47 -10.58
N ALA A 281 10.86 -11.16 -10.88
CA ALA A 281 11.69 -10.64 -11.97
C ALA A 281 13.20 -10.91 -11.79
N ALA A 282 13.66 -11.30 -10.60
CA ALA A 282 15.05 -11.67 -10.34
C ALA A 282 15.36 -13.15 -10.61
N GLY A 283 14.34 -14.01 -10.72
CA GLY A 283 14.50 -15.45 -10.90
C GLY A 283 14.55 -15.91 -12.36
N SER A 284 14.04 -15.11 -13.30
CA SER A 284 13.97 -15.46 -14.72
C SER A 284 15.21 -15.05 -15.52
N GLY A 285 16.36 -14.83 -14.88
CA GLY A 285 17.65 -14.73 -15.56
C GLY A 285 18.12 -16.05 -16.21
N GLY A 286 17.31 -17.10 -16.14
CA GLY A 286 17.53 -18.38 -16.81
C GLY A 286 16.74 -18.48 -18.10
N VAL A 287 17.47 -18.41 -19.22
CA VAL A 287 17.12 -18.96 -20.54
C VAL A 287 15.87 -18.34 -21.18
N THR A 288 16.08 -17.35 -22.04
CA THR A 288 15.19 -17.13 -23.19
C THR A 288 15.17 -18.43 -23.99
N PRO A 289 14.03 -19.15 -24.12
CA PRO A 289 13.94 -20.21 -25.10
C PRO A 289 14.08 -19.53 -26.46
N ALA A 290 15.14 -19.89 -27.19
CA ALA A 290 15.25 -19.55 -28.60
C ALA A 290 13.96 -20.01 -29.28
N LEU A 291 13.15 -19.05 -29.71
CA LEU A 291 12.06 -19.28 -30.65
C LEU A 291 12.72 -19.75 -31.95
N GLN A 292 12.83 -21.07 -32.10
CA GLN A 292 12.90 -21.72 -33.41
C GLN A 292 11.46 -21.82 -33.93
N ASN A 293 11.16 -21.02 -34.94
CA ASN A 293 10.33 -21.38 -36.09
C ASN A 293 10.66 -20.41 -37.23
#